data_AF-G1WHN8-F1
#
_entry.id   AF-G1WHN8-F1
#
_cell.length_a   1.000
_cell.length_b   1.000
_cell.length_c   1.000
_cell.angle_alpha   90.00
_cell.angle_beta   90.00
_cell.angle_gamma   90.00
#
_symmetry.space_group_name_H-M   'P 1'
#
loop_
_entity.id
_entity.type
_entity.pdbx_description
1 polymer ?
#
loop_
_entity_poly.entity_id
_entity_poly.type
_entity_poly.pdbx_seq_one_letter_code
_entity_poly.pdbx_strand_id
1 'polypeptide(L)'
;MRRIACARCGRRLPVKFGVMPRRCACGEEFEWAPLGGFGRSTAVLAAFALLMSPILVLIWFTRRLLQDSIVLYAVALIVVFYWFRVCETLLVRFGLVRMTGVKVE
;
A
#
# COMPACT_ATOMS: atom_id res chain seq x y z
N MET A 1 -12.92 3.46 11.98
CA MET A 1 -11.67 2.91 11.38
C MET A 1 -11.79 1.40 11.25
N ARG A 2 -11.86 0.84 10.02
CA ARG A 2 -11.90 -0.63 9.83
C ARG A 2 -10.65 -1.28 10.41
N ARG A 3 -10.81 -2.39 11.12
CA ARG A 3 -9.75 -3.18 11.75
C ARG A 3 -9.37 -4.32 10.81
N ILE A 4 -8.06 -4.53 10.64
CA ILE A 4 -7.52 -5.67 9.90
C ILE A 4 -7.03 -6.72 10.89
N ALA A 5 -7.53 -7.94 10.71
CA ALA A 5 -7.19 -9.10 11.52
C ALA A 5 -6.72 -10.24 10.61
N CYS A 6 -5.88 -11.12 11.12
CA CYS A 6 -5.57 -12.36 10.43
C CYS A 6 -6.80 -13.28 10.46
N ALA A 7 -7.20 -13.80 9.30
CA ALA A 7 -8.32 -14.72 9.16
C ALA A 7 -8.09 -16.07 9.86
N ARG A 8 -6.82 -16.50 10.01
CA ARG A 8 -6.47 -17.77 10.65
C ARG A 8 -6.39 -17.67 12.18
N CYS A 9 -5.72 -16.66 12.73
CA CYS A 9 -5.52 -16.54 14.18
C CYS A 9 -6.40 -15.48 14.87
N GLY A 10 -7.19 -14.71 14.12
CA GLY A 10 -8.05 -13.64 14.65
C GLY A 10 -7.30 -12.46 15.28
N ARG A 11 -5.96 -12.51 15.37
CA ARG A 11 -5.18 -11.42 15.96
C ARG A 11 -5.23 -10.18 15.05
N ARG A 12 -5.30 -9.02 15.70
CA ARG A 12 -5.15 -7.74 15.03
C ARG A 12 -3.75 -7.63 14.46
N LEU A 13 -3.67 -7.22 13.20
CA LEU A 13 -2.40 -7.00 12.54
C LEU A 13 -1.78 -5.71 13.06
N PRO A 14 -0.55 -5.75 13.60
CA PRO A 14 0.14 -4.55 14.06
C PRO A 14 0.60 -3.77 12.82
N VAL A 15 -0.26 -2.88 12.33
CA VAL A 15 0.10 -1.93 11.28
C VAL A 15 1.01 -0.88 11.90
N LYS A 16 2.33 -1.04 11.74
CA LYS A 16 3.30 -0.03 12.14
C LYS A 16 3.49 0.93 10.98
N PHE A 17 3.43 2.24 11.26
CA PHE A 17 3.71 3.27 10.25
C PHE A 17 2.83 3.20 8.98
N GLY A 18 1.62 2.65 9.07
CA GLY A 18 0.73 2.50 7.92
C GLY A 18 1.12 1.38 6.94
N VAL A 19 2.12 0.55 7.27
CA VAL A 19 2.56 -0.58 6.47
C VAL A 19 2.06 -1.89 7.08
N MET A 20 1.40 -2.72 6.27
CA MET A 20 0.95 -4.04 6.65
C MET A 20 2.10 -5.06 6.62
N PRO A 21 2.30 -5.87 7.68
CA PRO A 21 3.28 -6.94 7.65
C PRO A 21 2.86 -8.03 6.65
N ARG A 22 3.83 -8.62 5.93
CA ARG A 22 3.59 -9.71 4.97
C ARG A 22 3.36 -11.07 5.61
N ARG A 23 3.78 -11.24 6.86
CA ARG A 23 3.60 -12.46 7.64
C ARG A 23 2.92 -12.13 8.96
N CYS A 24 1.98 -12.97 9.36
CA CYS A 24 1.44 -12.92 10.70
C CYS A 24 2.39 -13.63 11.68
N ALA A 25 2.30 -13.28 12.97
CA ALA A 25 3.02 -14.00 14.03
C ALA A 25 2.62 -15.48 14.13
N CYS A 26 1.50 -15.89 13.53
CA CYS A 26 1.09 -17.29 13.42
C CYS A 26 1.72 -18.05 12.23
N GLY A 27 2.61 -17.41 11.46
CA GLY A 27 3.27 -18.02 10.29
C GLY A 27 2.48 -17.92 8.99
N GLU A 28 1.28 -17.33 8.99
CA GLU A 28 0.50 -17.12 7.77
C GLU A 28 1.15 -16.06 6.89
N GLU A 29 1.40 -16.39 5.63
CA GLU A 29 1.80 -15.44 4.59
C GLU A 29 0.58 -14.82 3.95
N PHE A 30 0.60 -13.49 3.82
CA PHE A 30 -0.45 -12.76 3.12
C PHE A 30 -0.07 -12.62 1.65
N GLU A 31 -0.78 -13.35 0.79
CA GLU A 31 -0.67 -13.20 -0.65
C GLU A 31 -1.82 -12.36 -1.21
N TRP A 32 -1.58 -11.79 -2.39
CA TRP A 32 -2.59 -11.06 -3.12
C TRP A 32 -3.62 -12.03 -3.66
N ALA A 33 -4.88 -11.90 -3.24
CA ALA A 33 -5.94 -12.65 -3.88
C ALA A 33 -6.20 -12.08 -5.29
N PRO A 34 -6.56 -12.91 -6.27
CA PRO A 34 -6.89 -12.43 -7.60
C PRO A 34 -8.03 -11.42 -7.52
N LEU A 35 -7.83 -10.25 -8.15
CA LEU A 35 -8.87 -9.24 -8.28
C LEU A 35 -9.95 -9.78 -9.23
N GLY A 36 -11.09 -10.18 -8.68
CA GLY A 36 -12.21 -10.67 -9.47
C GLY A 36 -12.81 -9.55 -10.33
N GLY A 37 -12.72 -9.69 -11.66
CA GLY A 37 -13.40 -8.88 -12.66
C GLY A 37 -12.67 -7.60 -13.08
N PHE A 38 -12.71 -7.31 -14.39
CA PHE A 38 -12.06 -6.15 -15.02
C PHE A 38 -12.48 -4.80 -14.38
N GLY A 39 -13.77 -4.65 -14.02
CA GLY A 39 -14.27 -3.45 -13.37
C GLY A 39 -13.72 -3.21 -11.95
N ARG A 40 -13.35 -4.27 -11.23
CA ARG A 40 -12.74 -4.14 -9.89
C ARG A 40 -11.26 -3.78 -10.01
N SER A 41 -10.55 -4.34 -10.98
CA SER A 41 -9.16 -3.96 -11.26
C SER A 41 -9.03 -2.50 -11.69
N THR A 42 -9.93 -1.99 -12.53
CA THR A 42 -9.88 -0.57 -12.93
C THR A 42 -10.16 0.37 -11.76
N ALA A 43 -11.12 0.04 -10.88
CA ALA A 43 -11.37 0.82 -9.66
C ALA A 43 -10.16 0.81 -8.70
N VAL A 44 -9.46 -0.32 -8.57
CA VAL A 44 -8.23 -0.42 -7.76
C VAL A 44 -7.11 0.42 -8.38
N LEU A 45 -6.90 0.34 -9.69
CA LEU A 45 -5.90 1.15 -10.40
C LEU A 45 -6.22 2.65 -10.32
N ALA A 46 -7.49 3.03 -10.46
CA ALA A 46 -7.92 4.42 -10.32
C ALA A 46 -7.68 4.95 -8.90
N ALA A 47 -8.09 4.19 -7.88
CA ALA A 47 -7.85 4.55 -6.48
C ALA A 47 -6.35 4.64 -6.16
N PHE A 48 -5.56 3.71 -6.69
CA PHE A 48 -4.10 3.72 -6.54
C PHE A 48 -3.47 4.95 -7.21
N ALA A 49 -3.88 5.29 -8.44
CA ALA A 49 -3.41 6.48 -9.15
C ALA A 49 -3.76 7.77 -8.38
N LEU A 50 -4.95 7.83 -7.80
CA LEU A 50 -5.40 8.97 -6.99
C LEU A 50 -4.57 9.14 -5.71
N LEU A 51 -4.22 8.02 -5.05
CA LEU A 51 -3.34 8.02 -3.87
C LEU A 51 -1.88 8.38 -4.18
N MET A 52 -1.40 8.05 -5.38
CA MET A 52 -0.03 8.36 -5.83
C MET A 52 0.11 9.77 -6.41
N SER A 53 -0.99 10.37 -6.89
CA SER A 53 -1.04 11.73 -7.44
C SER A 53 -0.32 12.80 -6.60
N PRO A 54 -0.55 12.93 -5.27
CA PRO A 54 0.11 13.97 -4.47
C PRO A 54 1.64 13.85 -4.47
N ILE A 55 2.18 12.63 -4.51
CA ILE A 55 3.63 12.41 -4.61
C ILE A 55 4.16 12.78 -5.99
N LEU A 56 3.44 12.45 -7.05
CA LEU A 56 3.83 12.82 -8.41
C LEU A 56 3.88 14.34 -8.58
N VAL A 57 2.94 15.06 -7.98
CA VAL A 57 2.94 16.54 -7.96
C VAL A 57 4.15 17.06 -7.18
N LEU A 58 4.45 16.49 -6.00
CA LEU A 58 5.63 16.84 -5.20
C LEU A 58 6.96 16.63 -5.97
N ILE A 59 7.10 15.48 -6.64
CA ILE A 59 8.27 15.17 -7.48
C ILE A 59 8.36 16.14 -8.65
N TRP A 60 7.22 16.50 -9.25
CA TRP A 60 7.18 17.46 -10.36
C TRP A 60 7.65 18.85 -9.92
N PHE A 61 7.19 19.35 -8.77
CA PHE A 61 7.64 20.63 -8.21
C PHE A 61 9.12 20.63 -7.81
N THR A 62 9.62 19.52 -7.29
CA THR A 62 11.01 19.37 -6.84
C THR A 62 11.95 18.89 -7.95
N ARG A 63 11.45 18.68 -9.18
CA ARG A 63 12.20 18.06 -10.29
C ARG A 63 13.54 18.73 -10.58
N ARG A 64 13.59 20.06 -10.56
CA ARG A 64 14.84 20.83 -10.75
C ARG A 64 15.86 20.51 -9.65
N LEU A 65 15.42 20.48 -8.40
CA LEU A 65 16.26 20.13 -7.24
C LEU A 65 16.71 18.66 -7.26
N LEU A 66 15.90 17.74 -7.77
CA LEU A 66 16.26 16.33 -7.90
C LEU A 66 17.31 16.08 -8.99
N GLN A 67 17.37 16.90 -10.05
CA GLN A 67 18.36 16.75 -11.12
C GLN A 67 19.77 17.17 -10.67
N ASP A 68 19.86 18.14 -9.76
CA ASP A 68 21.14 18.67 -9.30
C ASP A 68 21.82 17.79 -8.23
N SER A 69 21.09 16.81 -7.64
CA SER A 69 21.64 15.98 -6.58
C SER A 69 21.11 14.54 -6.60
N ILE A 70 22.02 13.60 -6.85
CA ILE A 70 21.73 12.16 -6.87
C ILE A 70 21.26 11.64 -5.49
N VAL A 71 21.69 12.28 -4.41
CA VAL A 71 21.28 11.93 -3.04
C VAL A 71 19.80 12.27 -2.82
N LEU A 72 19.37 13.47 -3.26
CA LEU A 72 17.96 13.86 -3.22
C LEU A 72 17.08 12.94 -4.05
N TYR A 73 17.58 12.50 -5.20
CA TYR A 73 16.91 11.50 -6.03
C TYR A 73 16.73 10.15 -5.31
N ALA A 74 17.79 9.64 -4.66
CA ALA A 74 17.72 8.40 -3.88
C ALA A 74 16.73 8.50 -2.71
N VAL A 75 16.74 9.62 -1.97
CA VAL A 75 15.78 9.86 -0.88
C VAL A 75 14.35 9.91 -1.41
N ALA A 76 14.12 10.59 -2.54
CA ALA A 76 12.80 10.64 -3.16
C ALA A 76 12.30 9.24 -3.55
N LEU A 77 13.15 8.38 -4.11
CA LEU A 77 12.79 7.00 -4.42
C LEU A 77 12.40 6.20 -3.17
N ILE A 78 13.13 6.36 -2.05
CA ILE A 78 12.79 5.70 -0.79
C ILE A 78 11.42 6.16 -0.28
N VAL A 79 11.14 7.46 -0.34
CA VAL A 79 9.85 8.04 0.06
C VAL A 79 8.72 7.50 -0.82
N VAL A 80 8.92 7.44 -2.14
CA VAL A 80 7.96 6.87 -3.09
C VAL A 80 7.67 5.40 -2.77
N PHE A 81 8.72 4.61 -2.53
CA PHE A 81 8.58 3.18 -2.23
C PHE A 81 7.88 2.96 -0.89
N TYR A 82 8.19 3.76 0.11
CA TYR A 82 7.50 3.73 1.39
C TYR A 82 6.02 4.10 1.25
N TRP A 83 5.71 5.17 0.49
CA TRP A 83 4.32 5.56 0.24
C TRP A 83 3.54 4.52 -0.54
N PHE A 84 4.19 3.85 -1.49
CA PHE A 84 3.61 2.71 -2.21
C PHE A 84 3.11 1.63 -1.24
N ARG A 85 3.92 1.29 -0.22
CA ARG A 85 3.54 0.32 0.83
C ARG A 85 2.39 0.80 1.70
N VAL A 86 2.32 2.10 1.98
CA VAL A 86 1.19 2.69 2.70
C VAL A 86 -0.09 2.62 1.85
N CYS A 87 0.00 2.93 0.56
CA CYS A 87 -1.13 2.85 -0.38
C CYS A 87 -1.66 1.42 -0.52
N GLU A 88 -0.76 0.44 -0.64
CA GLU A 88 -1.10 -0.99 -0.61
C GLU A 88 -1.93 -1.33 0.63
N THR A 89 -1.48 -0.90 1.81
CA THR A 89 -2.19 -1.15 3.08
C THR A 89 -3.55 -0.46 3.13
N LEU A 90 -3.65 0.77 2.62
CA LEU A 90 -4.93 1.50 2.52
C LEU A 90 -5.90 0.79 1.59
N LEU A 91 -5.44 0.32 0.42
CA LEU A 91 -6.26 -0.41 -0.55
C LEU A 91 -6.83 -1.71 0.03
N VAL A 92 -6.03 -2.45 0.82
CA VAL A 92 -6.49 -3.62 1.58
C VAL A 92 -7.54 -3.21 2.62
N ARG A 93 -7.31 -2.11 3.33
CA ARG A 93 -8.22 -1.60 4.37
C ARG A 93 -9.57 -1.13 3.81
N PHE A 94 -9.56 -0.53 2.61
CA PHE A 94 -10.77 -0.17 1.90
C PHE A 94 -11.52 -1.38 1.34
N GLY A 95 -10.89 -2.57 1.31
CA GLY A 95 -11.47 -3.81 0.77
C GLY A 95 -11.50 -3.86 -0.76
N LEU A 96 -10.80 -2.92 -1.41
CA LEU A 96 -10.60 -2.88 -2.86
C LEU A 96 -9.73 -4.05 -3.30
N VAL A 97 -8.67 -4.29 -2.53
CA VAL A 97 -7.77 -5.44 -2.66
C VAL A 97 -8.11 -6.45 -1.57
N ARG A 98 -8.24 -7.73 -1.96
CA ARG A 98 -8.29 -8.84 -1.01
C ARG A 98 -6.90 -9.44 -0.91
N MET A 99 -6.41 -9.61 0.31
CA MET A 99 -5.28 -10.49 0.59
C MET A 99 -5.84 -11.80 1.14
N THR A 100 -5.35 -12.93 0.64
CA THR A 100 -5.65 -14.25 1.22
C THR A 100 -5.17 -14.26 2.67
N GLY A 101 -5.98 -14.80 3.57
CA GLY A 101 -5.65 -14.86 5.00
C GLY A 101 -5.91 -13.57 5.80
N VAL A 102 -6.47 -12.51 5.21
CA VAL A 102 -6.81 -11.25 5.92
C VAL A 102 -8.31 -11.06 6.02
N LYS A 103 -8.80 -10.82 7.24
CA LYS A 103 -10.19 -10.44 7.51
C LYS A 103 -10.24 -8.95 7.84
N VAL A 104 -11.03 -8.20 7.08
CA VAL A 104 -11.31 -6.78 7.35
C VAL A 104 -12.64 -6.70 8.09
N GLU A 105 -12.63 -6.23 9.33
CA GLU A 105 -13.80 -6.03 10.21
C GLU A 105 -14.09 -4.54 10.44
#